data_AF-A0A3B9AMY9-F1
#
_entry.id   AF-A0A3B9AMY9-F1
#
_cell.length_a   1.000
_cell.length_b   1.000
_cell.length_c   1.000
_cell.angle_alpha   90.00
_cell.angle_beta   90.00
_cell.angle_gamma   90.00
#
_symmetry.space_group_name_H-M   'P 1'
#
loop_
_entity.id
_entity.type
_entity.pdbx_description
1 polymer ?
#
loop_
_entity_poly.entity_id
_entity_poly.type
_entity_poly.pdbx_seq_one_letter_code
_entity_poly.pdbx_strand_id
1 'polypeptide(L)'
;KGEKNIGFQEYLKKMPPIIEANYFFKNLDGEHFSNQAAAWGLGTPVVTQSAAWADFDNDGDLDLALNNTNDYAGILENKSEQTPNHWLRIQLKGNPGNPWGIGAQILAYGSGKTFYLEQNPVRGFQASVDPVLSLGLGQVAVLDSLVITWPTMERQVLTGVKSNQTLRLDIAQAQGKTLSTPPAVTPLFTDDNG
;
A
#
# COMPACT_ATOMS: atom_id res chain seq x y z
N LYS A 1 34.46 25.17 30.37
CA LYS A 1 33.31 24.96 31.27
C LYS A 1 32.60 23.70 30.78
N GLY A 2 32.79 22.57 31.46
CA GLY A 2 32.16 21.30 31.06
C GLY A 2 30.66 21.36 31.35
N GLU A 3 29.86 20.88 30.41
CA GLU A 3 28.41 20.73 30.61
C GLU A 3 28.18 19.82 31.84
N LYS A 4 27.24 20.22 32.71
CA LYS A 4 26.85 19.39 33.84
C LYS A 4 26.31 18.07 33.30
N ASN A 5 26.87 16.95 33.74
CA ASN A 5 26.31 15.61 33.51
C ASN A 5 24.89 15.58 34.08
N ILE A 6 23.92 15.80 33.22
CA ILE A 6 22.50 15.56 33.52
C ILE A 6 22.29 14.06 33.51
N GLY A 7 21.77 13.52 34.61
CA GLY A 7 21.43 12.11 34.68
C GLY A 7 20.35 11.76 33.64
N PHE A 8 20.37 10.53 33.13
CA PHE A 8 19.44 10.06 32.10
C PHE A 8 17.97 10.40 32.40
N GLN A 9 17.56 10.29 33.66
CA GLN A 9 16.20 10.64 34.11
C GLN A 9 15.88 12.15 34.00
N GLU A 10 16.85 13.05 34.25
CA GLU A 10 16.64 14.49 34.05
C GLU A 10 16.62 14.86 32.57
N TYR A 11 17.38 14.14 31.74
CA TYR A 11 17.35 14.30 30.29
C TYR A 11 15.98 13.91 29.72
N LEU A 12 15.42 12.76 30.12
CA LEU A 12 14.08 12.31 29.70
C LEU A 12 12.98 13.31 30.09
N LYS A 13 13.07 13.95 31.27
CA LYS A 13 12.10 14.98 31.69
C LYS A 13 12.09 16.21 30.78
N LYS A 14 13.18 16.47 30.05
CA LYS A 14 13.27 17.58 29.07
C LYS A 14 12.78 17.19 27.68
N MET A 15 12.47 15.91 27.46
CA MET A 15 11.93 15.37 26.21
C MET A 15 10.59 14.68 26.50
N PRO A 16 9.54 15.44 26.88
CA PRO A 16 8.22 14.84 27.05
C PRO A 16 7.79 14.18 25.74
N PRO A 17 7.13 13.02 25.77
CA PRO A 17 6.65 12.37 24.57
C PRO A 17 5.62 13.27 23.88
N ILE A 18 5.78 13.42 22.58
CA ILE A 18 4.76 14.04 21.72
C ILE A 18 3.75 12.94 21.42
N ILE A 19 2.54 13.09 21.97
CA ILE A 19 1.44 12.17 21.74
C ILE A 19 0.46 12.87 20.81
N GLU A 20 0.41 12.41 19.56
CA GLU A 20 -0.45 12.95 18.52
C GLU A 20 -1.41 11.88 18.00
N ALA A 21 -2.50 12.33 17.38
CA ALA A 21 -3.38 11.43 16.66
C ALA A 21 -2.67 10.90 15.40
N ASN A 22 -3.03 9.68 15.00
CA ASN A 22 -2.58 9.14 13.73
C ASN A 22 -3.18 9.95 12.56
N TYR A 23 -2.56 9.84 11.38
CA TYR A 23 -3.08 10.44 10.14
C TYR A 23 -3.51 9.32 9.20
N PHE A 24 -4.68 9.48 8.58
CA PHE A 24 -5.17 8.56 7.55
C PHE A 24 -5.78 9.39 6.43
N PHE A 25 -5.17 9.36 5.25
CA PHE A 25 -5.60 10.20 4.13
C PHE A 25 -6.47 9.41 3.15
N LYS A 26 -7.68 9.91 2.90
CA LYS A 26 -8.54 9.46 1.81
C LYS A 26 -8.19 10.20 0.54
N ASN A 27 -7.85 9.46 -0.52
CA ASN A 27 -7.73 10.00 -1.87
C ASN A 27 -9.12 10.43 -2.39
N LEU A 28 -9.25 11.66 -2.87
CA LEU A 28 -10.50 12.21 -3.39
C LEU A 28 -10.59 12.13 -4.92
N ASP A 29 -9.51 12.46 -5.62
CA ASP A 29 -9.48 12.59 -7.08
C ASP A 29 -8.11 12.32 -7.73
N GLY A 30 -7.13 11.82 -6.98
CA GLY A 30 -5.77 11.54 -7.42
C GLY A 30 -4.76 12.64 -7.05
N GLU A 31 -5.23 13.86 -6.81
CA GLU A 31 -4.38 15.01 -6.50
C GLU A 31 -4.67 15.57 -5.09
N HIS A 32 -5.91 15.45 -4.63
CA HIS A 32 -6.36 15.94 -3.34
C HIS A 32 -6.60 14.80 -2.34
N PHE A 33 -6.20 15.06 -1.10
CA PHE A 33 -6.32 14.11 0.01
C PHE A 33 -6.94 14.78 1.22
N SER A 34 -7.85 14.08 1.89
CA SER A 34 -8.47 14.53 3.13
C SER A 34 -7.99 13.65 4.29
N ASN A 35 -7.53 14.26 5.39
CA ASN A 35 -7.29 13.52 6.63
C ASN A 35 -8.65 13.06 7.20
N GLN A 36 -8.83 11.75 7.31
CA GLN A 36 -10.02 11.07 7.81
C GLN A 36 -9.74 10.33 9.14
N ALA A 37 -8.55 10.47 9.73
CA ALA A 37 -8.16 9.70 10.91
C ALA A 37 -9.22 9.74 12.03
N ALA A 38 -9.71 10.92 12.40
CA ALA A 38 -10.74 11.04 13.43
C ALA A 38 -12.06 10.36 13.04
N ALA A 39 -12.49 10.51 11.78
CA ALA A 39 -13.72 9.90 11.28
C ALA A 39 -13.63 8.38 11.17
N TRP A 40 -12.43 7.83 11.01
CA TRP A 40 -12.14 6.41 10.84
C TRP A 40 -11.53 5.75 12.09
N GLY A 41 -11.73 6.35 13.27
CA GLY A 41 -11.36 5.72 14.55
C GLY A 41 -9.89 5.85 14.97
N LEU A 42 -9.11 6.65 14.25
CA LEU A 42 -7.68 6.92 14.49
C LEU A 42 -7.41 8.30 15.11
N GLY A 43 -8.46 9.00 15.54
CA GLY A 43 -8.36 10.34 16.12
C GLY A 43 -7.85 10.38 17.57
N THR A 44 -7.80 9.24 18.26
CA THR A 44 -7.29 9.18 19.63
C THR A 44 -5.77 9.35 19.63
N PRO A 45 -5.21 10.33 20.35
CA PRO A 45 -3.77 10.51 20.44
C PRO A 45 -3.08 9.31 21.11
N VAL A 46 -2.12 8.69 20.41
CA VAL A 46 -1.36 7.53 20.88
C VAL A 46 -0.03 7.44 20.11
N VAL A 47 1.02 6.91 20.76
CA VAL A 47 2.32 6.70 20.10
C VAL A 47 2.31 5.38 19.34
N THR A 48 1.84 5.40 18.09
CA THR A 48 1.87 4.23 17.20
C THR A 48 3.20 4.15 16.45
N GLN A 49 3.91 3.02 16.57
CA GLN A 49 5.23 2.81 15.96
C GLN A 49 5.14 2.17 14.57
N SER A 50 4.13 1.34 14.36
CA SER A 50 3.92 0.63 13.10
C SER A 50 2.45 0.26 12.91
N ALA A 51 2.09 0.04 11.65
CA ALA A 51 0.81 -0.47 11.24
C ALA A 51 1.02 -1.59 10.21
N ALA A 52 0.19 -2.63 10.28
CA ALA A 52 0.08 -3.68 9.28
C ALA A 52 -1.38 -3.83 8.88
N TRP A 53 -1.64 -4.33 7.69
CA TRP A 53 -2.99 -4.58 7.21
C TRP A 53 -3.12 -5.96 6.59
N ALA A 54 -4.27 -6.57 6.81
CA ALA A 54 -4.66 -7.87 6.31
C ALA A 54 -6.18 -7.98 6.36
N ASP A 55 -6.73 -8.89 5.57
CA ASP A 55 -8.15 -9.26 5.57
C ASP A 55 -8.34 -10.31 6.68
N PHE A 56 -8.61 -9.89 7.94
CA PHE A 56 -8.59 -10.80 9.09
C PHE A 56 -9.83 -11.69 9.17
N ASP A 57 -10.97 -11.23 8.65
CA ASP A 57 -12.24 -11.94 8.66
C ASP A 57 -12.61 -12.59 7.30
N ASN A 58 -11.83 -12.33 6.25
CA ASN A 58 -11.98 -12.84 4.88
C ASN A 58 -13.20 -12.27 4.14
N ASP A 59 -13.58 -11.03 4.42
CA ASP A 59 -14.68 -10.34 3.73
C ASP A 59 -14.25 -9.60 2.43
N GLY A 60 -12.94 -9.55 2.18
CA GLY A 60 -12.35 -8.99 0.97
C GLY A 60 -11.88 -7.54 1.12
N ASP A 61 -12.00 -6.96 2.31
CA ASP A 61 -11.43 -5.68 2.64
C ASP A 61 -10.23 -5.82 3.61
N LEU A 62 -9.47 -4.73 3.83
CA LEU A 62 -8.24 -4.77 4.63
C LEU A 62 -8.46 -4.09 5.98
N ASP A 63 -8.32 -4.87 7.05
CA ASP A 63 -8.25 -4.40 8.43
C ASP A 63 -6.88 -3.82 8.76
N LEU A 64 -6.81 -3.06 9.86
CA LEU A 64 -5.59 -2.43 10.34
C LEU A 64 -5.20 -2.95 11.73
N ALA A 65 -3.97 -3.41 11.87
CA ALA A 65 -3.34 -3.73 13.14
C ALA A 65 -2.27 -2.69 13.49
N LEU A 66 -2.34 -2.13 14.70
CA LEU A 66 -1.48 -1.05 15.18
C LEU A 66 -0.61 -1.51 16.36
N ASN A 67 0.67 -1.19 16.31
CA ASN A 67 1.59 -1.34 17.43
C ASN A 67 1.71 -0.03 18.20
N ASN A 68 1.06 0.04 19.36
CA ASN A 68 1.07 1.22 20.23
C ASN A 68 2.11 1.07 21.35
N THR A 69 2.87 2.13 21.61
CA THR A 69 3.91 2.14 22.63
C THR A 69 3.31 2.31 24.02
N ASN A 70 3.65 1.39 24.93
CA ASN A 70 3.14 1.37 26.32
C ASN A 70 1.61 1.34 26.41
N ASP A 71 0.94 0.81 25.38
CA ASP A 71 -0.51 0.67 25.30
C ASP A 71 -0.88 -0.66 24.62
N TYR A 72 -2.16 -0.99 24.58
CA TYR A 72 -2.67 -2.15 23.87
C TYR A 72 -2.50 -1.98 22.36
N ALA A 73 -2.25 -3.11 21.68
CA ALA A 73 -2.35 -3.16 20.22
C ALA A 73 -3.77 -2.76 19.78
N GLY A 74 -3.86 -1.95 18.73
CA GLY A 74 -5.13 -1.57 18.12
C GLY A 74 -5.47 -2.54 16.98
N ILE A 75 -6.74 -2.93 16.88
CA ILE A 75 -7.28 -3.61 15.70
C ILE A 75 -8.47 -2.78 15.24
N LEU A 76 -8.44 -2.36 13.98
CA LEU A 76 -9.54 -1.64 13.34
C LEU A 76 -10.07 -2.52 12.21
N GLU A 77 -11.31 -2.99 12.40
CA GLU A 77 -12.11 -3.68 11.39
C GLU A 77 -12.51 -2.65 10.33
N ASN A 78 -12.19 -2.93 9.07
CA ASN A 78 -12.72 -2.16 7.96
C ASN A 78 -14.12 -2.69 7.61
N LYS A 79 -15.02 -1.76 7.28
CA LYS A 79 -16.46 -2.04 7.09
C LYS A 79 -16.94 -1.64 5.70
N SER A 80 -16.08 -1.86 4.72
CA SER A 80 -16.34 -1.48 3.35
C SER A 80 -17.14 -2.55 2.58
N GLU A 81 -17.19 -3.79 3.07
CA GLU A 81 -18.14 -4.83 2.68
C GLU A 81 -19.62 -4.41 2.80
N GLN A 82 -19.94 -3.48 3.72
CA GLN A 82 -21.26 -2.87 3.86
C GLN A 82 -21.59 -1.82 2.80
N THR A 83 -20.61 -1.45 1.96
CA THR A 83 -20.80 -0.50 0.87
C THR A 83 -21.03 -1.23 -0.45
N PRO A 84 -21.68 -0.62 -1.46
CA PRO A 84 -21.84 -1.25 -2.78
C PRO A 84 -20.53 -1.23 -3.60
N ASN A 85 -19.37 -1.12 -2.93
CA ASN A 85 -18.09 -1.07 -3.60
C ASN A 85 -17.59 -2.47 -3.95
N HIS A 86 -16.69 -2.50 -4.91
CA HIS A 86 -16.08 -3.69 -5.43
C HIS A 86 -14.61 -3.76 -5.05
N TRP A 87 -14.08 -4.97 -5.01
CA TRP A 87 -12.67 -5.24 -4.71
C TRP A 87 -12.07 -6.24 -5.70
N LEU A 88 -10.76 -6.34 -5.75
CA LEU A 88 -10.04 -7.40 -6.45
C LEU A 88 -8.82 -7.80 -5.64
N ARG A 89 -8.68 -9.10 -5.36
CA ARG A 89 -7.46 -9.65 -4.74
C ARG A 89 -6.61 -10.34 -5.79
N ILE A 90 -5.30 -10.17 -5.70
CA ILE A 90 -4.34 -10.72 -6.66
C ILE A 90 -3.25 -11.45 -5.89
N GLN A 91 -3.22 -12.77 -6.04
CA GLN A 91 -2.17 -13.63 -5.54
C GLN A 91 -1.22 -13.98 -6.69
N LEU A 92 0.04 -13.57 -6.54
CA LEU A 92 1.08 -13.83 -7.53
C LEU A 92 1.82 -15.13 -7.21
N LYS A 93 2.06 -15.93 -8.25
CA LYS A 93 2.96 -17.08 -8.25
C LYS A 93 4.11 -16.78 -9.20
N GLY A 94 5.24 -16.38 -8.64
CA GLY A 94 6.46 -16.09 -9.39
C GLY A 94 7.32 -17.34 -9.62
N ASN A 95 8.58 -17.11 -10.00
CA ASN A 95 9.54 -18.17 -10.27
C ASN A 95 10.17 -18.70 -8.95
N PRO A 96 10.94 -19.81 -8.97
CA PRO A 96 11.54 -20.36 -7.74
C PRO A 96 12.46 -19.40 -6.97
N GLY A 97 13.07 -18.42 -7.64
CA GLY A 97 13.92 -17.41 -7.00
C GLY A 97 13.15 -16.20 -6.44
N ASN A 98 11.88 -16.04 -6.82
CA ASN A 98 10.98 -14.99 -6.38
C ASN A 98 9.53 -15.51 -6.37
N PRO A 99 9.18 -16.42 -5.44
CA PRO A 99 7.91 -17.17 -5.50
C PRO A 99 6.67 -16.29 -5.32
N TRP A 100 6.80 -15.12 -4.69
CA TRP A 100 5.71 -14.17 -4.47
C TRP A 100 5.66 -13.04 -5.51
N GLY A 101 6.56 -13.05 -6.50
CA GLY A 101 6.62 -12.02 -7.54
C GLY A 101 6.95 -10.63 -6.99
N ILE A 102 7.79 -10.53 -5.96
CA ILE A 102 8.24 -9.26 -5.37
C ILE A 102 8.79 -8.32 -6.44
N GLY A 103 8.29 -7.08 -6.47
CA GLY A 103 8.58 -6.07 -7.48
C GLY A 103 7.69 -6.11 -8.73
N ALA A 104 6.73 -7.04 -8.81
CA ALA A 104 5.74 -7.04 -9.89
C ALA A 104 4.86 -5.79 -9.79
N GLN A 105 4.62 -5.16 -10.92
CA GLN A 105 3.77 -3.96 -11.03
C GLN A 105 2.43 -4.34 -11.64
N ILE A 106 1.35 -3.84 -11.04
CA ILE A 106 -0.02 -4.13 -11.44
C ILE A 106 -0.68 -2.81 -11.82
N LEU A 107 -1.18 -2.74 -13.05
CA LEU A 107 -2.03 -1.66 -13.54
C LEU A 107 -3.40 -2.23 -13.88
N ALA A 108 -4.45 -1.68 -13.29
CA ALA A 108 -5.83 -2.04 -13.62
C ALA A 108 -6.56 -0.83 -14.20
N TYR A 109 -7.35 -1.07 -15.24
CA TYR A 109 -8.11 -0.03 -15.95
C TYR A 109 -9.58 -0.40 -15.98
N GLY A 110 -10.45 0.54 -15.65
CA GLY A 110 -11.90 0.32 -15.70
C GLY A 110 -12.69 1.59 -15.47
N SER A 111 -13.74 1.80 -16.27
CA SER A 111 -14.63 2.99 -16.16
C SER A 111 -13.87 4.33 -16.18
N GLY A 112 -12.83 4.43 -17.00
CA GLY A 112 -11.97 5.63 -17.10
C GLY A 112 -11.03 5.86 -15.91
N LYS A 113 -10.96 4.92 -14.96
CA LYS A 113 -10.03 4.97 -13.82
C LYS A 113 -8.82 4.08 -14.07
N THR A 114 -7.69 4.51 -13.51
CA THR A 114 -6.45 3.72 -13.45
C THR A 114 -6.13 3.44 -11.99
N PHE A 115 -5.83 2.19 -11.70
CA PHE A 115 -5.38 1.74 -10.39
C PHE A 115 -3.98 1.16 -10.52
N TYR A 116 -3.13 1.42 -9.53
CA TYR A 116 -1.74 0.96 -9.52
C TYR A 116 -1.41 0.33 -8.18
N LEU A 117 -0.72 -0.82 -8.23
CA LEU A 117 -0.12 -1.48 -7.09
C LEU A 117 1.24 -2.04 -7.48
N GLU A 118 2.13 -2.14 -6.49
CA GLU A 118 3.38 -2.87 -6.63
C GLU A 118 3.45 -3.95 -5.55
N GLN A 119 3.92 -5.14 -5.93
CA GLN A 119 4.15 -6.23 -5.00
C GLN A 119 5.36 -5.94 -4.12
N ASN A 120 5.09 -5.30 -2.98
CA ASN A 120 6.07 -5.06 -1.95
C ASN A 120 5.38 -5.26 -0.60
N PRO A 121 5.70 -6.30 0.18
CA PRO A 121 5.07 -6.57 1.46
C PRO A 121 5.68 -5.75 2.62
N VAL A 122 6.80 -5.04 2.42
CA VAL A 122 7.46 -4.28 3.49
C VAL A 122 6.67 -2.99 3.79
N ARG A 123 6.34 -2.74 5.07
CA ARG A 123 5.52 -1.60 5.49
C ARG A 123 6.06 -0.91 6.75
N GLY A 124 7.15 -0.18 6.57
CA GLY A 124 7.76 0.61 7.66
C GLY A 124 8.75 -0.20 8.50
N PHE A 125 9.11 0.32 9.67
CA PHE A 125 10.16 -0.25 10.49
C PHE A 125 9.74 -1.62 11.07
N GLN A 126 10.44 -2.67 10.65
CA GLN A 126 10.24 -4.05 11.13
C GLN A 126 8.80 -4.59 10.95
N ALA A 127 8.09 -4.15 9.90
CA ALA A 127 6.74 -4.61 9.59
C ALA A 127 6.61 -5.11 8.15
N SER A 128 5.80 -6.16 7.97
CA SER A 128 5.45 -6.77 6.69
C SER A 128 3.96 -7.11 6.67
N VAL A 129 3.37 -7.16 5.49
CA VAL A 129 1.95 -7.52 5.26
C VAL A 129 1.81 -8.77 4.40
N ASP A 130 0.59 -9.29 4.29
CA ASP A 130 0.22 -10.39 3.39
C ASP A 130 0.67 -10.08 1.93
N PRO A 131 1.37 -10.99 1.23
CA PRO A 131 1.70 -10.81 -0.18
C PRO A 131 0.49 -10.90 -1.12
N VAL A 132 -0.73 -11.18 -0.65
CA VAL A 132 -1.93 -11.02 -1.46
C VAL A 132 -2.27 -9.53 -1.58
N LEU A 133 -2.18 -9.02 -2.81
CA LEU A 133 -2.51 -7.63 -3.12
C LEU A 133 -4.03 -7.45 -3.10
N SER A 134 -4.51 -6.41 -2.44
CA SER A 134 -5.94 -6.03 -2.45
C SER A 134 -6.12 -4.67 -3.09
N LEU A 135 -7.08 -4.57 -4.00
CA LEU A 135 -7.43 -3.35 -4.71
C LEU A 135 -8.90 -3.00 -4.48
N GLY A 136 -9.16 -1.84 -3.88
CA GLY A 136 -10.50 -1.25 -3.81
C GLY A 136 -10.86 -0.61 -5.15
N LEU A 137 -11.89 -1.13 -5.81
CA LEU A 137 -12.33 -0.71 -7.14
C LEU A 137 -13.50 0.29 -7.11
N GLY A 138 -14.07 0.56 -5.94
CA GLY A 138 -15.25 1.41 -5.81
C GLY A 138 -16.41 0.86 -6.64
N GLN A 139 -17.02 1.67 -7.50
CA GLN A 139 -18.17 1.24 -8.32
C GLN A 139 -17.79 0.47 -9.61
N VAL A 140 -16.51 0.11 -9.80
CA VAL A 140 -16.06 -0.61 -11.00
C VAL A 140 -16.32 -2.12 -10.84
N ALA A 141 -17.39 -2.61 -11.45
CA ALA A 141 -17.80 -4.03 -11.37
C ALA A 141 -17.02 -4.96 -12.32
N VAL A 142 -16.48 -4.41 -13.41
CA VAL A 142 -15.63 -5.11 -14.39
C VAL A 142 -14.53 -4.17 -14.84
N LEU A 143 -13.29 -4.66 -14.80
CA LEU A 143 -12.13 -3.99 -15.37
C LEU A 143 -12.01 -4.28 -16.86
N ASP A 144 -11.70 -3.24 -17.64
CA ASP A 144 -11.41 -3.34 -19.07
C ASP A 144 -10.13 -4.17 -19.26
N SER A 145 -9.10 -3.87 -18.48
CA SER A 145 -7.85 -4.63 -18.49
C SER A 145 -7.11 -4.64 -17.16
N LEU A 146 -6.43 -5.74 -16.90
CA LEU A 146 -5.49 -5.92 -15.80
C LEU A 146 -4.14 -6.31 -16.40
N VAL A 147 -3.12 -5.55 -16.04
CA VAL A 147 -1.78 -5.62 -16.61
C VAL A 147 -0.79 -5.88 -15.50
N ILE A 148 -0.03 -6.96 -15.63
CA ILE A 148 1.01 -7.35 -14.70
C ILE A 148 2.34 -7.27 -15.45
N THR A 149 3.23 -6.43 -14.98
CA THR A 149 4.63 -6.41 -15.41
C THR A 149 5.45 -7.12 -14.34
N TRP A 150 6.01 -8.28 -14.70
CA TRP A 150 6.81 -9.09 -13.78
C TRP A 150 8.21 -8.48 -13.60
N PRO A 151 8.93 -8.80 -12.51
CA PRO A 151 10.28 -8.30 -12.25
C PRO A 151 11.30 -8.64 -13.35
N THR A 152 11.01 -9.69 -14.13
CA THR A 152 11.81 -10.17 -15.25
C THR A 152 11.44 -9.51 -16.60
N MET A 153 10.56 -8.50 -16.56
CA MET A 153 10.06 -7.67 -17.68
C MET A 153 9.07 -8.36 -18.62
N GLU A 154 8.67 -9.61 -18.34
CA GLU A 154 7.53 -10.22 -19.01
C GLU A 154 6.21 -9.58 -18.57
N ARG A 155 5.22 -9.59 -19.46
CA ARG A 155 3.91 -9.01 -19.20
C ARG A 155 2.81 -10.07 -19.24
N GLN A 156 1.83 -9.95 -18.36
CA GLN A 156 0.58 -10.71 -18.43
C GLN A 156 -0.58 -9.72 -18.52
N VAL A 157 -1.49 -9.93 -19.46
CA VAL A 157 -2.65 -9.05 -19.68
C VAL A 157 -3.92 -9.88 -19.64
N LEU A 158 -4.85 -9.48 -18.78
CA LEU A 158 -6.20 -10.00 -18.74
C LEU A 158 -7.16 -8.88 -19.16
N THR A 159 -8.26 -9.22 -19.81
CA THR A 159 -9.30 -8.27 -20.22
C THR A 159 -10.66 -8.74 -19.71
N GLY A 160 -11.58 -7.80 -19.48
CA GLY A 160 -12.92 -8.12 -18.98
C GLY A 160 -12.92 -8.81 -17.62
N VAL A 161 -12.05 -8.36 -16.71
CA VAL A 161 -11.86 -9.00 -15.40
C VAL A 161 -12.98 -8.57 -14.47
N LYS A 162 -13.81 -9.52 -14.04
CA LYS A 162 -14.88 -9.27 -13.06
C LYS A 162 -14.26 -8.89 -11.70
N SER A 163 -14.90 -7.98 -10.98
CA SER A 163 -14.54 -7.65 -9.60
C SER A 163 -15.08 -8.68 -8.60
N ASN A 164 -14.79 -8.49 -7.31
CA ASN A 164 -15.20 -9.29 -6.16
C ASN A 164 -14.70 -10.74 -6.22
N GLN A 165 -13.41 -10.90 -6.57
CA GLN A 165 -12.77 -12.21 -6.63
C GLN A 165 -11.28 -12.13 -6.33
N THR A 166 -10.72 -13.29 -6.01
CA THR A 166 -9.27 -13.49 -5.87
C THR A 166 -8.73 -14.15 -7.14
N LEU A 167 -7.85 -13.45 -7.85
CA LEU A 167 -7.12 -13.99 -8.97
C LEU A 167 -5.80 -14.62 -8.53
N ARG A 168 -5.49 -15.79 -9.08
CA ARG A 168 -4.17 -16.41 -8.95
C ARG A 168 -3.46 -16.32 -10.30
N LEU A 169 -2.39 -15.55 -10.34
CA LEU A 169 -1.65 -15.27 -11.58
C LEU A 169 -0.26 -15.88 -11.51
N ASP A 170 0.10 -16.64 -12.53
CA ASP A 170 1.37 -17.37 -12.61
C ASP A 170 2.28 -16.73 -13.67
N ILE A 171 3.53 -16.44 -13.33
CA ILE A 171 4.53 -15.92 -14.26
C ILE A 171 4.73 -16.83 -15.48
N ALA A 172 4.46 -18.13 -15.36
CA ALA A 172 4.49 -19.07 -16.48
C ALA A 172 3.47 -18.73 -17.60
N GLN A 173 2.46 -17.91 -17.30
CA GLN A 173 1.47 -17.42 -18.25
C GLN A 173 1.82 -16.03 -18.82
N ALA A 174 2.94 -15.44 -18.41
CA ALA A 174 3.42 -14.17 -18.94
C ALA A 174 4.00 -14.35 -20.35
N GLN A 175 3.84 -13.33 -21.19
CA GLN A 175 4.24 -13.35 -22.59
C GLN A 175 4.95 -12.05 -22.95
N GLY A 176 5.98 -12.17 -23.80
CA GLY A 176 6.73 -11.05 -24.35
C GLY A 176 7.56 -10.30 -23.29
N LYS A 177 8.81 -9.97 -23.60
CA LYS A 177 9.57 -9.01 -22.80
C LYS A 177 9.27 -7.63 -23.34
N THR A 178 8.52 -6.86 -22.58
CA THR A 178 8.24 -5.46 -22.94
C THR A 178 9.19 -4.60 -22.12
N LEU A 179 10.37 -4.33 -22.68
CA LEU A 179 11.17 -3.20 -22.23
C LEU A 179 10.40 -1.95 -22.67
N SER A 180 9.63 -1.35 -21.76
CA SER A 180 9.11 -0.01 -21.99
C SER A 180 10.32 0.91 -22.13
N THR A 181 10.54 1.45 -23.33
CA THR A 181 11.49 2.55 -23.51
C THR A 181 10.95 3.69 -22.64
N PRO A 182 11.72 4.20 -21.66
CA PRO A 182 11.27 5.35 -20.89
C PRO A 182 10.91 6.47 -21.89
N PRO A 183 9.77 7.17 -21.71
CA PRO A 183 9.50 8.34 -22.52
C PRO A 183 10.70 9.28 -22.43
N ALA A 184 11.08 9.89 -23.57
CA ALA A 184 12.16 10.85 -23.59
C ALA A 184 11.83 11.97 -22.59
N VAL A 185 12.54 12.00 -21.47
CA VAL A 185 12.38 13.04 -20.46
C VAL A 185 13.19 14.22 -20.93
N THR A 186 12.57 15.37 -21.17
CA THR A 186 13.31 16.63 -21.26
C THR A 186 13.79 16.96 -19.85
N PRO A 187 15.10 16.92 -19.56
CA PRO A 187 15.59 17.23 -18.23
C PRO A 187 15.22 18.69 -17.91
N LEU A 188 14.65 18.91 -16.72
CA LEU A 188 14.35 20.26 -16.23
C LEU A 188 15.62 21.03 -15.81
N PHE A 189 16.75 20.32 -15.66
CA PHE A 189 18.05 20.90 -15.33
C PHE A 189 18.94 20.88 -16.58
N THR A 190 19.59 22.01 -16.85
CA THR A 190 20.66 22.13 -17.84
C THR A 190 21.97 22.40 -17.11
N ASP A 191 23.07 21.84 -17.63
CA ASP A 191 24.41 22.13 -17.11
C ASP A 191 24.80 23.57 -17.49
N ASP A 192 25.19 24.39 -16.50
CA ASP A 192 25.65 25.77 -16.68
C ASP A 192 27.18 25.83 -16.71
N ASN A 193 27.78 24.99 -17.56
CA ASN A 193 29.19 25.07 -17.88
C ASN A 193 29.33 25.97 -19.12
N GLY A 194 29.53 27.27 -18.85
CA GLY A 194 29.71 28.32 -19.85
C GLY A 194 30.91 28.18 -20.76
#